data_AF-A0A1M6HDE7-F1
#
_entry.id   AF-A0A1M6HDE7-F1
#
_cell.length_a   1.000
_cell.length_b   1.000
_cell.length_c   1.000
_cell.angle_alpha   90.00
_cell.angle_beta   90.00
_cell.angle_gamma   90.00
#
_symmetry.space_group_name_H-M   'P 1'
#
loop_
_entity.id
_entity.type
_entity.pdbx_description
1 polymer ?
#
loop_
_entity_poly.entity_id
_entity_poly.type
_entity_poly.pdbx_seq_one_letter_code
_entity_poly.pdbx_strand_id
1 'polypeptide(L)'
;MDLAKHCELCDNQKVNLKEGTTCGLDGRKPFFNKTCLKIELNEKFERKLKEINIKYEKLRSEKAITYTYFVVFLIIGFLVILAGFLLGKYILENGVIATAPLIIMGVGLSPLGLAFGTLNNYRQELEIATKKKNQIDHILKLYRIDYKIDIKFGEKYHGNQDVYVNLKVNKRSFN
;
A
#
# COMPACT_ATOMS: atom_id res chain seq x y z
N MET A 1 -12.70 10.45 -17.13
CA MET A 1 -11.41 9.73 -17.21
C MET A 1 -10.32 10.78 -17.23
N ASP A 2 -9.36 10.70 -16.33
CA ASP A 2 -8.36 11.75 -16.14
C ASP A 2 -7.26 11.60 -17.20
N LEU A 3 -7.33 12.43 -18.26
CA LEU A 3 -6.48 12.34 -19.47
C LEU A 3 -4.98 12.29 -19.11
N ALA A 4 -4.55 12.96 -18.04
CA ALA A 4 -3.14 13.01 -17.66
C ALA A 4 -2.56 11.66 -17.18
N LYS A 5 -3.40 10.71 -16.76
CA LYS A 5 -2.94 9.41 -16.20
C LYS A 5 -2.19 8.55 -17.21
N HIS A 6 -2.54 8.68 -18.49
CA HIS A 6 -1.88 7.95 -19.59
C HIS A 6 -0.48 8.53 -19.83
N CYS A 7 -0.35 9.86 -19.75
CA CYS A 7 0.94 10.55 -19.81
C CYS A 7 1.84 10.20 -18.64
N GLU A 8 1.28 9.88 -17.48
CA GLU A 8 2.05 9.48 -16.30
C GLU A 8 2.95 8.25 -16.55
N LEU A 9 2.53 7.37 -17.47
CA LEU A 9 3.26 6.17 -17.87
C LEU A 9 4.18 6.42 -19.08
N CYS A 10 4.03 7.54 -19.78
CA CYS A 10 4.75 7.85 -21.01
C CYS A 10 6.12 8.49 -20.72
N ASP A 11 7.15 8.07 -21.46
CA ASP A 11 8.50 8.65 -21.38
C ASP A 11 8.53 10.09 -21.90
N ASN A 12 7.66 10.43 -22.85
CA ASN A 12 7.53 11.79 -23.40
C ASN A 12 6.84 12.80 -22.46
N GLN A 13 6.51 12.43 -21.22
CA GLN A 13 5.89 13.37 -20.28
C GLN A 13 6.90 14.40 -19.77
N LYS A 14 6.56 15.68 -19.86
CA LYS A 14 7.23 16.76 -19.14
C LYS A 14 6.30 17.28 -18.05
N VAL A 15 6.86 17.57 -16.88
CA VAL A 15 6.11 18.08 -15.72
C VAL A 15 6.73 19.39 -15.28
N ASN A 16 5.93 20.44 -15.21
CA ASN A 16 6.32 21.75 -14.69
C ASN A 16 5.30 22.20 -13.64
N LEU A 17 5.77 22.80 -12.54
CA LEU A 17 4.91 23.32 -11.47
C LEU A 17 3.93 24.41 -11.95
N LYS A 18 4.32 25.22 -12.95
CA LYS A 18 3.46 26.29 -13.49
C LYS A 18 2.44 25.77 -14.52
N GLU A 19 2.85 24.87 -15.39
CA GLU A 19 2.07 24.48 -16.57
C GLU A 19 1.36 23.12 -16.43
N GLY A 20 1.77 22.33 -15.44
CA GLY A 20 1.27 20.97 -15.20
C GLY A 20 1.98 19.93 -16.08
N THR A 21 1.23 18.91 -16.49
CA THR A 21 1.74 17.88 -17.41
C THR A 21 1.60 18.33 -18.86
N THR A 22 2.71 18.33 -19.60
CA THR A 22 2.76 18.57 -21.05
C THR A 22 3.44 17.42 -21.78
N CYS A 23 3.22 17.32 -23.07
CA CYS A 23 3.90 16.34 -23.94
C CYS A 23 5.19 16.94 -24.48
N GLY A 24 6.29 16.19 -24.40
CA GLY A 24 7.61 16.62 -24.87
C GLY A 24 7.73 16.71 -26.40
N LEU A 25 6.80 16.10 -27.13
CA LEU A 25 6.77 16.09 -28.60
C LEU A 25 6.20 17.38 -29.21
N ASP A 26 5.19 17.98 -28.58
CA ASP A 26 4.47 19.15 -29.10
C ASP A 26 4.40 20.33 -28.12
N GLY A 27 4.86 20.15 -26.88
CA GLY A 27 4.82 21.15 -25.81
C GLY A 27 3.40 21.43 -25.29
N ARG A 28 2.39 20.68 -25.72
CA ARG A 28 0.98 20.95 -25.40
C ARG A 28 0.49 20.08 -24.25
N LYS A 29 -0.61 20.52 -23.64
CA LYS A 29 -1.33 19.72 -22.66
C LYS A 29 -1.93 18.47 -23.34
N PRO A 30 -1.97 17.33 -22.63
CA PRO A 30 -2.51 16.10 -23.18
C PRO A 30 -3.97 16.27 -23.64
N PHE A 31 -4.22 16.06 -24.93
CA PHE A 31 -5.54 16.08 -25.53
C PHE A 31 -5.74 14.80 -26.34
N PHE A 32 -6.48 13.84 -25.78
CA PHE A 32 -6.82 12.59 -26.46
C PHE A 32 -8.20 12.09 -26.02
N ASN A 33 -8.98 11.59 -26.97
CA ASN A 33 -10.34 11.10 -26.72
C ASN A 33 -10.33 9.71 -26.03
N LYS A 34 -9.38 8.83 -26.39
CA LYS A 34 -9.25 7.48 -25.80
C LYS A 34 -7.80 7.04 -25.54
N THR A 35 -6.93 7.18 -26.53
CA THR A 35 -5.51 6.79 -26.47
C THR A 35 -4.62 7.84 -27.13
N CYS A 36 -3.33 7.87 -26.77
CA CYS A 36 -2.33 8.67 -27.47
C CYS A 36 -1.68 7.82 -28.58
N LEU A 37 -1.71 8.32 -29.82
CA LEU A 37 -1.13 7.65 -30.99
C LEU A 37 0.40 7.59 -30.94
N LYS A 38 1.04 8.58 -30.30
CA LYS A 38 2.50 8.71 -30.19
C LYS A 38 3.00 8.37 -28.78
N ILE A 39 2.34 7.42 -28.11
CA ILE A 39 2.75 7.04 -26.75
C ILE A 39 4.06 6.27 -26.79
N GLU A 40 4.97 6.60 -25.88
CA GLU A 40 6.23 5.90 -25.70
C GLU A 40 6.25 5.25 -24.31
N LEU A 41 6.26 3.92 -24.30
CA LEU A 41 6.14 3.08 -23.10
C LEU A 41 7.38 2.19 -22.98
N ASN A 42 8.50 2.78 -22.57
CA ASN A 42 9.78 2.10 -22.37
C ASN A 42 10.09 2.04 -20.87
N GLU A 43 11.21 2.62 -20.44
CA GLU A 43 11.76 2.43 -19.09
C GLU A 43 10.87 3.00 -17.98
N LYS A 44 10.29 4.20 -18.16
CA LYS A 44 9.44 4.79 -17.13
C LYS A 44 8.17 3.97 -16.91
N PHE A 45 7.60 3.48 -18.00
CA PHE A 45 6.46 2.58 -17.96
C PHE A 45 6.81 1.30 -17.19
N GLU A 46 7.88 0.62 -17.57
CA GLU A 46 8.30 -0.62 -16.93
C GLU A 46 8.60 -0.43 -15.44
N ARG A 47 9.32 0.64 -15.10
CA ARG A 47 9.63 0.97 -13.71
C ARG A 47 8.36 1.17 -12.88
N LYS A 48 7.41 1.99 -13.36
CA LYS A 48 6.14 2.20 -12.65
C LYS A 48 5.33 0.91 -12.51
N LEU A 49 5.31 0.09 -13.56
CA LEU A 49 4.63 -1.19 -13.54
C LEU A 49 5.26 -2.14 -12.51
N LYS A 50 6.59 -2.20 -12.44
CA LYS A 50 7.32 -2.98 -11.42
C LYS A 50 7.02 -2.45 -10.02
N GLU A 51 7.21 -1.15 -9.77
CA GLU A 51 7.00 -0.53 -8.46
C GLU A 51 5.59 -0.78 -7.89
N ILE A 52 4.55 -0.58 -8.69
CA ILE A 52 3.17 -0.76 -8.24
C ILE A 52 2.86 -2.23 -7.94
N ASN A 53 3.33 -3.15 -8.78
CA ASN A 53 3.14 -4.58 -8.55
C ASN A 53 3.97 -5.10 -7.37
N ILE A 54 5.21 -4.64 -7.21
CA ILE A 54 6.05 -4.95 -6.03
C ILE A 54 5.35 -4.49 -4.76
N LYS A 55 4.86 -3.24 -4.72
CA LYS A 55 4.17 -2.71 -3.54
C LYS A 55 2.89 -3.51 -3.23
N TYR A 56 2.10 -3.83 -4.25
CA TYR A 56 0.90 -4.64 -4.10
C TYR A 56 1.21 -6.04 -3.56
N GLU A 57 2.18 -6.75 -4.16
CA GLU A 57 2.52 -8.11 -3.77
C GLU A 57 3.16 -8.16 -2.37
N LYS A 58 3.97 -7.14 -2.03
CA LYS A 58 4.53 -6.99 -0.68
C LYS A 58 3.41 -6.87 0.36
N LEU A 59 2.49 -5.93 0.18
CA LEU A 59 1.35 -5.76 1.11
C LEU A 59 0.50 -7.03 1.16
N ARG A 60 0.26 -7.69 0.03
CA ARG A 60 -0.47 -8.96 -0.01
C ARG A 60 0.22 -10.06 0.81
N SER A 61 1.54 -10.15 0.74
CA SER A 61 2.33 -11.12 1.52
C SER A 61 2.34 -10.81 3.02
N GLU A 62 2.31 -9.54 3.40
CA GLU A 62 2.32 -9.09 4.80
C GLU A 62 0.97 -9.28 5.49
N LYS A 63 -0.11 -9.59 4.75
CA LYS A 63 -1.46 -9.83 5.28
C LYS A 63 -1.46 -10.73 6.51
N ALA A 64 -0.85 -11.92 6.42
CA ALA A 64 -0.87 -12.88 7.51
C ALA A 64 -0.20 -12.31 8.76
N ILE A 65 0.98 -11.71 8.60
CA ILE A 65 1.77 -11.11 9.68
C ILE A 65 0.99 -9.96 10.34
N THR A 66 0.38 -9.07 9.56
CA THR A 66 -0.42 -7.97 10.10
C THR A 66 -1.63 -8.46 10.90
N TYR A 67 -2.34 -9.47 10.42
CA TYR A 67 -3.47 -10.05 11.15
C TYR A 67 -3.01 -10.78 12.42
N THR A 68 -1.88 -11.48 12.40
CA THR A 68 -1.28 -12.08 13.59
C THR A 68 -0.91 -11.02 14.61
N TYR A 69 -0.23 -9.95 14.20
CA TYR A 69 0.11 -8.82 15.06
C TYR A 69 -1.14 -8.22 15.71
N PHE A 70 -2.19 -7.97 14.92
CA PHE A 70 -3.46 -7.46 15.43
C PHE A 70 -4.05 -8.35 16.52
N VAL A 71 -4.14 -9.65 16.29
CA VAL A 71 -4.73 -10.61 17.25
C VAL A 71 -3.90 -10.69 18.53
N VAL A 72 -2.58 -10.76 18.42
CA VAL A 72 -1.68 -10.87 19.59
C VAL A 72 -1.80 -9.62 20.48
N PHE A 73 -1.73 -8.42 19.90
CA PHE A 73 -1.85 -7.18 20.68
C PHE A 73 -3.24 -6.97 21.27
N LEU A 74 -4.29 -7.44 20.57
CA LEU A 74 -5.65 -7.42 21.09
C LEU A 74 -5.78 -8.31 22.34
N ILE A 75 -5.25 -9.53 22.29
CA ILE A 75 -5.24 -10.46 23.43
C ILE A 75 -4.45 -9.87 24.61
N ILE A 76 -3.25 -9.34 24.35
CA ILE A 76 -2.41 -8.74 25.40
C ILE A 76 -3.16 -7.57 26.08
N GLY A 77 -3.73 -6.65 25.30
CA GLY A 77 -4.49 -5.52 25.85
C GLY A 77 -5.67 -5.98 26.71
N PHE A 78 -6.42 -6.97 26.23
CA PHE A 78 -7.55 -7.52 26.97
C PHE A 78 -7.13 -8.20 28.27
N LEU A 79 -6.05 -8.99 28.26
CA LEU A 79 -5.52 -9.65 29.45
C LEU A 79 -5.06 -8.64 30.51
N VAL A 80 -4.40 -7.55 30.10
CA VAL A 80 -3.95 -6.49 31.03
C VAL A 80 -5.14 -5.78 31.67
N ILE A 81 -6.18 -5.46 30.89
CA ILE A 81 -7.40 -4.84 31.41
C ILE A 81 -8.11 -5.79 32.39
N LEU A 82 -8.23 -7.06 32.04
CA LEU A 82 -8.88 -8.07 32.88
C LEU A 82 -8.10 -8.29 34.20
N ALA A 83 -6.77 -8.34 34.15
CA ALA A 83 -5.94 -8.43 35.33
C ALA A 83 -6.10 -7.19 36.24
N GLY A 84 -6.11 -5.99 35.66
CA GLY A 84 -6.38 -4.76 36.39
C GLY A 84 -7.76 -4.76 37.06
N PHE A 85 -8.78 -5.23 36.35
CA PHE A 85 -10.14 -5.35 36.88
C PHE A 85 -10.24 -6.33 38.06
N LEU A 86 -9.67 -7.54 37.92
CA LEU A 86 -9.69 -8.56 38.99
C LEU A 86 -8.92 -8.09 40.23
N LEU A 87 -7.77 -7.45 40.04
CA LEU A 87 -6.97 -6.88 41.12
C LEU A 87 -7.73 -5.75 41.83
N GLY A 88 -8.40 -4.87 41.07
CA GLY A 88 -9.24 -3.82 41.63
C GLY A 88 -10.40 -4.38 42.47
N LYS A 89 -11.08 -5.41 41.97
CA LYS A 89 -12.14 -6.11 42.72
C LYS A 89 -11.62 -6.70 44.02
N TYR A 90 -10.50 -7.43 43.97
CA TYR A 90 -9.90 -8.05 45.15
C TYR A 90 -9.49 -7.03 46.23
N ILE A 91 -8.89 -5.89 45.82
CA ILE A 91 -8.47 -4.86 46.77
C ILE A 91 -9.68 -4.14 47.39
N LEU A 92 -10.72 -3.88 46.59
CA LEU A 92 -11.95 -3.23 47.06
C LEU A 92 -12.73 -4.12 48.04
N GLU A 93 -12.80 -5.43 47.79
CA GLU A 93 -13.40 -6.41 48.71
C GLU A 93 -12.66 -6.46 50.06
N ASN A 94 -11.37 -6.15 50.08
CA ASN A 94 -10.56 -6.00 51.29
C ASN A 94 -10.68 -4.61 51.96
N GLY A 95 -11.60 -3.76 51.50
CA GLY A 95 -11.88 -2.44 52.09
C GLY A 95 -10.88 -1.34 51.74
N VAL A 96 -9.97 -1.59 50.80
CA VAL A 96 -8.95 -0.62 50.39
C VAL A 96 -9.36 0.03 49.06
N ILE A 97 -9.29 1.36 48.99
CA ILE A 97 -9.49 2.09 47.73
C ILE A 97 -8.12 2.40 47.15
N ALA A 98 -7.77 1.75 46.04
CA ALA A 98 -6.51 1.93 45.34
C ALA A 98 -6.71 2.46 43.92
N THR A 99 -5.85 3.39 43.50
CA THR A 99 -5.84 3.95 42.13
C THR A 99 -5.03 3.09 41.15
N ALA A 100 -4.15 2.23 41.65
CA ALA A 100 -3.30 1.35 40.85
C ALA A 100 -4.07 0.46 39.83
N PRO A 101 -5.22 -0.17 40.16
CA PRO A 101 -6.01 -0.96 39.21
C PRO A 101 -6.44 -0.15 37.99
N LEU A 102 -6.85 1.11 38.19
CA LEU A 102 -7.28 2.00 37.11
C LEU A 102 -6.13 2.37 36.19
N ILE A 103 -4.93 2.60 36.74
CA ILE A 103 -3.71 2.87 35.95
C ILE A 103 -3.37 1.64 35.09
N ILE A 104 -3.41 0.44 35.67
CA ILE A 104 -3.13 -0.82 34.94
C ILE A 104 -4.11 -0.99 33.78
N MET A 105 -5.41 -0.78 34.02
CA MET A 105 -6.42 -0.82 32.96
C MET A 105 -6.16 0.22 31.87
N GLY A 106 -5.77 1.44 32.25
CA GLY A 106 -5.39 2.50 31.32
C GLY A 106 -4.20 2.12 30.42
N VAL A 107 -3.16 1.50 30.98
CA VAL A 107 -2.00 1.02 30.22
C VAL A 107 -2.41 -0.09 29.24
N GLY A 108 -3.39 -0.92 29.59
CA GLY A 108 -3.93 -1.97 28.72
C GLY A 108 -4.60 -1.44 27.44
N LEU A 109 -5.00 -0.17 27.38
CA LEU A 109 -5.55 0.45 26.17
C LEU A 109 -4.48 0.75 25.10
N SER A 110 -3.23 1.00 25.51
CA SER A 110 -2.12 1.30 24.60
C SER A 110 -1.90 0.23 23.51
N PRO A 111 -1.76 -1.07 23.83
CA PRO A 111 -1.61 -2.11 22.81
C PRO A 111 -2.83 -2.25 21.90
N LEU A 112 -4.04 -1.94 22.38
CA LEU A 112 -5.24 -1.93 21.54
C LEU A 112 -5.16 -0.82 20.48
N GLY A 113 -4.75 0.39 20.88
CA GLY A 113 -4.54 1.50 19.94
C GLY A 113 -3.54 1.15 18.85
N LEU A 114 -2.43 0.50 19.20
CA LEU A 114 -1.44 0.01 18.25
C LEU A 114 -2.02 -1.04 17.30
N ALA A 115 -2.76 -2.03 17.83
CA ALA A 115 -3.38 -3.08 17.03
C ALA A 115 -4.30 -2.51 15.95
N PHE A 116 -5.25 -1.64 16.35
CA PHE A 116 -6.19 -1.03 15.40
C PHE A 116 -5.49 -0.07 14.44
N GLY A 117 -4.51 0.71 14.92
CA GLY A 117 -3.74 1.62 14.08
C GLY A 117 -2.99 0.89 12.96
N THR A 118 -2.26 -0.17 13.30
CA THR A 118 -1.53 -0.99 12.32
C THR A 118 -2.47 -1.66 11.31
N LEU A 119 -3.60 -2.22 11.76
CA LEU A 119 -4.57 -2.86 10.87
C LEU A 119 -5.22 -1.85 9.92
N ASN A 120 -5.58 -0.67 10.41
CA ASN A 120 -6.20 0.37 9.60
C ASN A 120 -5.25 0.90 8.53
N ASN A 121 -4.01 1.21 8.91
CA ASN A 121 -2.98 1.67 7.98
C ASN A 121 -2.72 0.62 6.90
N TYR A 122 -2.58 -0.66 7.27
CA TYR A 122 -2.43 -1.75 6.32
C TYR A 122 -3.58 -1.82 5.31
N ARG A 123 -4.83 -1.71 5.77
CA ARG A 123 -6.02 -1.72 4.89
C ARG A 123 -5.99 -0.54 3.91
N GLN A 124 -5.68 0.65 4.40
CA GLN A 124 -5.59 1.85 3.57
C GLN A 124 -4.49 1.73 2.51
N GLU A 125 -3.30 1.27 2.90
CA GLU A 125 -2.19 1.08 1.97
C GLU A 125 -2.50 0.02 0.90
N LEU A 126 -3.12 -1.09 1.30
CA LEU A 126 -3.54 -2.15 0.39
C LEU A 126 -4.59 -1.63 -0.60
N GLU A 127 -5.55 -0.84 -0.14
CA GLU A 127 -6.57 -0.23 -0.99
C GLU A 127 -5.94 0.72 -2.02
N ILE A 128 -5.03 1.59 -1.58
CA ILE A 128 -4.30 2.52 -2.46
C ILE A 128 -3.48 1.75 -3.50
N ALA A 129 -2.74 0.71 -3.08
CA ALA A 129 -1.95 -0.11 -3.98
C ALA A 129 -2.82 -0.86 -5.00
N THR A 130 -3.95 -1.41 -4.54
CA THR A 130 -4.94 -2.08 -5.40
C THR A 130 -5.54 -1.12 -6.43
N LYS A 131 -5.94 0.08 -6.01
CA LYS A 131 -6.46 1.12 -6.93
C LYS A 131 -5.41 1.52 -7.97
N LYS A 132 -4.16 1.73 -7.56
CA LYS A 132 -3.05 2.04 -8.49
C LYS A 132 -2.79 0.92 -9.49
N LYS A 133 -2.77 -0.34 -9.03
CA LYS A 133 -2.62 -1.52 -9.89
C LYS A 133 -3.76 -1.61 -10.91
N ASN A 134 -5.01 -1.57 -10.45
CA ASN A 134 -6.19 -1.62 -11.31
C ASN A 134 -6.23 -0.47 -12.33
N GLN A 135 -5.77 0.72 -11.94
CA GLN A 135 -5.68 1.85 -12.85
C GLN A 135 -4.67 1.60 -13.98
N ILE A 136 -3.47 1.07 -13.67
CA ILE A 136 -2.49 0.74 -14.70
C ILE A 136 -2.99 -0.40 -15.57
N ASP A 137 -3.55 -1.46 -15.00
CA ASP A 137 -4.09 -2.59 -15.74
C ASP A 137 -5.20 -2.14 -16.71
N HIS A 138 -6.05 -1.20 -16.28
CA HIS A 138 -7.06 -0.59 -17.15
C HIS A 138 -6.42 0.19 -18.30
N ILE A 139 -5.40 1.03 -18.03
CA ILE A 139 -4.70 1.78 -19.08
C ILE A 139 -4.05 0.81 -20.07
N LEU A 140 -3.39 -0.24 -19.61
CA LEU A 140 -2.74 -1.23 -20.47
C LEU A 140 -3.74 -1.99 -21.34
N LYS A 141 -4.91 -2.32 -20.80
CA LYS A 141 -6.01 -2.90 -21.57
C LYS A 141 -6.47 -2.00 -22.72
N LEU A 142 -6.50 -0.67 -22.52
CA LEU A 142 -6.82 0.28 -23.60
C LEU A 142 -5.78 0.25 -24.72
N TYR A 143 -4.51 0.05 -24.37
CA TYR A 143 -3.42 -0.09 -25.34
C TYR A 143 -3.20 -1.53 -25.82
N ARG A 144 -4.06 -2.49 -25.42
CA ARG A 144 -3.93 -3.93 -25.75
C ARG A 144 -2.54 -4.49 -25.40
N ILE A 145 -1.98 -4.01 -24.29
CA ILE A 145 -0.70 -4.46 -23.77
C ILE A 145 -0.98 -5.49 -22.69
N ASP A 146 -0.54 -6.72 -22.95
CA ASP A 146 -0.56 -7.79 -21.98
C ASP A 146 0.82 -7.84 -21.29
N TYR A 147 0.86 -8.14 -20.00
CA TYR A 147 2.13 -8.36 -19.29
C TYR A 147 2.05 -9.57 -18.37
N LYS A 148 3.21 -10.22 -18.17
CA LYS A 148 3.42 -11.21 -17.14
C LYS A 148 4.51 -10.70 -16.22
N ILE A 149 4.25 -10.69 -14.93
CA ILE A 149 5.21 -10.29 -13.91
C ILE A 149 5.34 -11.40 -12.87
N ASP A 150 6.57 -11.83 -12.63
CA ASP A 150 6.93 -12.72 -11.52
C ASP A 150 7.80 -11.92 -10.55
N ILE A 151 7.42 -11.95 -9.27
CA ILE A 151 8.05 -11.16 -8.20
C ILE A 151 8.47 -12.13 -7.12
N LYS A 152 9.77 -12.15 -6.82
CA LYS A 152 10.34 -12.93 -5.73
C LYS A 152 10.99 -12.00 -4.73
N PHE A 153 10.57 -12.13 -3.49
CA PHE A 153 11.15 -11.41 -2.38
C PHE A 153 12.28 -12.25 -1.79
N GLY A 154 13.49 -11.69 -1.76
CA GLY A 154 14.63 -12.29 -1.09
C GLY A 154 14.54 -12.18 0.44
N GLU A 155 15.60 -12.59 1.11
CA GLU A 155 15.72 -12.47 2.55
C GLU A 155 15.76 -10.99 3.00
N LYS A 156 15.21 -10.71 4.18
CA LYS A 156 15.27 -9.38 4.80
C LYS A 156 16.52 -9.30 5.68
N TYR A 157 17.51 -8.51 5.28
CA TYR A 157 18.68 -8.20 6.12
C TYR A 157 18.66 -6.72 6.50
N HIS A 158 18.73 -6.43 7.81
CA HIS A 158 18.81 -5.05 8.34
C HIS A 158 17.76 -4.07 7.77
N GLY A 159 16.54 -4.55 7.52
CA GLY A 159 15.43 -3.73 7.00
C GLY A 159 15.41 -3.55 5.48
N ASN A 160 16.47 -3.94 4.77
CA ASN A 160 16.50 -3.99 3.31
C ASN A 160 16.07 -5.38 2.83
N GLN A 161 15.35 -5.42 1.71
CA GLN A 161 14.90 -6.65 1.08
C GLN A 161 15.16 -6.57 -0.41
N ASP A 162 15.94 -7.52 -0.92
CA ASP A 162 16.14 -7.66 -2.35
C ASP A 162 14.85 -8.14 -3.01
N VAL A 163 14.48 -7.51 -4.11
CA VAL A 163 13.28 -7.86 -4.88
C VAL A 163 13.69 -8.19 -6.29
N TYR A 164 13.52 -9.46 -6.67
CA TYR A 164 13.79 -9.94 -8.02
C TYR A 164 12.50 -9.88 -8.82
N VAL A 165 12.53 -9.14 -9.93
CA VAL A 165 11.35 -8.96 -10.79
C VAL A 165 11.66 -9.38 -12.21
N ASN A 166 10.92 -10.38 -12.69
CA ASN A 166 10.92 -10.81 -14.08
C ASN A 166 9.65 -10.28 -14.76
N LEU A 167 9.81 -9.25 -15.58
CA LEU A 167 8.73 -8.62 -16.33
C LEU A 167 8.83 -9.00 -17.80
N LYS A 168 7.75 -9.53 -18.37
CA LYS A 168 7.58 -9.78 -19.80
C LYS A 168 6.39 -8.99 -20.30
N VAL A 169 6.63 -8.03 -21.20
CA VAL A 169 5.59 -7.20 -21.81
C VAL A 169 5.35 -7.66 -23.23
N ASN A 170 4.11 -8.04 -23.54
CA ASN A 170 3.68 -8.39 -24.89
C ASN A 170 2.92 -7.21 -25.49
N LYS A 171 3.62 -6.40 -26.28
CA LYS A 171 3.03 -5.34 -27.08
C LYS A 171 2.51 -5.96 -28.38
N ARG A 172 1.20 -5.98 -28.61
CA ARG A 172 0.68 -6.27 -29.94
C ARG A 172 0.91 -5.02 -30.78
N SER A 173 1.80 -5.12 -31.78
CA SER A 173 2.17 -4.00 -32.66
C SER A 173 0.93 -3.25 -33.14
N PHE A 174 0.92 -1.93 -32.94
CA PHE A 174 -0.06 -1.05 -33.56
C PHE A 174 0.39 -0.86 -35.03
N ASN A 175 -0.21 -1.61 -35.95
CA ASN A 175 -0.30 -1.21 -37.35
C ASN A 175 -1.50 -0.28 -37.51
#